data_AF-A0A2S6U5R3-F1
#
_entry.id   AF-A0A2S6U5R3-F1
#
_cell.length_a   1.000
_cell.length_b   1.000
_cell.length_c   1.000
_cell.angle_alpha   90.00
_cell.angle_beta   90.00
_cell.angle_gamma   90.00
#
_symmetry.space_group_name_H-M   'P 1'
#
loop_
_entity.id
_entity.type
_entity.pdbx_description
1 polymer ?
#
loop_
_entity_poly.entity_id
_entity_poly.type
_entity_poly.pdbx_seq_one_letter_code
_entity_poly.pdbx_strand_id
1 'polypeptide(L)'
;RDRTPLLTKIRLGDRVMADVVDALSFEQTPEGRRYINYRDLSVQQLGSIYERLLEHEIIRDVDEITVRPNIFARKGSGSYYTPDDLVALILKETIEPLVQSRMDAFTAKVAELAKSTLTEDRKIGKLKQVDPAEKLLELKICDPAMGSGHFLVSLVDTLADQVIAAMAEAEAAMDDYISPLSDRIEVIRNTILANAEKRGWTIDADQLDDRHIVRRMVLKRCVYGVDKNPMAVELAKVALWLHTFTVGAPLSFLDHHLRCGDSLFGSWVRGGIDKATAQGSPLLLHGPVTRATRAATAMQVIEGLTDAEIAEAHRSADIFDEVREMTAPLDAFLSLVHAFDWLHIRDRDDKAALHAFFDGQFGDPIDIALGKVKIRDGPEAERFARLFDKARTLVAEERFLNWQVVFPGVWSDWHDGVLRGGFDAVIGNPPWDRMKLQQVEWFAVRRREIALAQRATDRKRMIAALAEAGDPLADDFIKGQRAGGSRRTHGPFIRRISAAVRRRFEYLFAVYRTGDETGQAHGHGRAFDAFGDCLG
;
A
#
# COMPACT_ATOMS: atom_id res chain seq x y z
N ARG A 1 -17.50 -7.02 13.81
CA ARG A 1 -17.25 -7.27 15.26
C ARG A 1 -15.91 -7.97 15.52
N ASP A 2 -15.33 -8.67 14.52
CA ASP A 2 -14.03 -9.37 14.64
C ASP A 2 -12.78 -8.56 14.26
N ARG A 3 -12.93 -7.29 13.85
CA ARG A 3 -11.78 -6.44 13.44
C ARG A 3 -10.96 -5.90 14.62
N THR A 4 -11.53 -5.81 15.82
CA THR A 4 -10.86 -5.29 17.02
C THR A 4 -11.06 -6.19 18.25
N PRO A 5 -10.62 -7.47 18.19
CA PRO A 5 -10.90 -8.48 19.23
C PRO A 5 -10.45 -8.09 20.64
N LEU A 6 -9.48 -7.17 20.76
CA LEU A 6 -9.08 -6.53 22.02
C LEU A 6 -10.17 -5.60 22.58
N LEU A 7 -10.73 -4.71 21.76
CA LEU A 7 -11.83 -3.81 22.15
C LEU A 7 -13.13 -4.57 22.39
N THR A 8 -13.32 -5.72 21.75
CA THR A 8 -14.47 -6.60 22.03
C THR A 8 -14.37 -7.29 23.40
N LYS A 9 -13.15 -7.49 23.91
CA LYS A 9 -12.88 -8.13 25.22
C LYS A 9 -12.73 -7.13 26.35
N ILE A 10 -12.37 -5.88 26.04
CA ILE A 10 -12.17 -4.82 27.03
C ILE A 10 -13.41 -3.94 27.07
N ARG A 11 -14.07 -3.90 28.24
CA ARG A 11 -15.11 -2.90 28.52
C ARG A 11 -14.47 -1.75 29.27
N LEU A 12 -14.30 -0.61 28.60
CA LEU A 12 -13.93 0.64 29.24
C LEU A 12 -15.21 1.26 29.80
N GLY A 13 -15.19 1.69 31.06
CA GLY A 13 -16.31 2.42 31.64
C GLY A 13 -16.43 3.82 31.05
N ASP A 14 -17.65 4.34 30.95
CA ASP A 14 -17.93 5.67 30.38
C ASP A 14 -17.11 6.77 31.04
N ARG A 15 -16.80 6.65 32.34
CA ARG A 15 -15.91 7.59 33.04
C ARG A 15 -14.51 7.69 32.41
N VAL A 16 -13.92 6.53 32.10
CA VAL A 16 -12.58 6.48 31.48
C VAL A 16 -12.64 7.04 30.07
N MET A 17 -13.69 6.73 29.31
CA MET A 17 -13.84 7.33 27.98
C MET A 17 -14.14 8.81 28.01
N ALA A 18 -14.92 9.29 28.97
CA ALA A 18 -15.19 10.71 29.14
C ALA A 18 -13.88 11.47 29.37
N ASP A 19 -12.99 10.96 30.23
CA ASP A 19 -11.68 11.56 30.49
C ASP A 19 -10.81 11.62 29.22
N VAL A 20 -10.83 10.55 28.41
CA VAL A 20 -10.09 10.50 27.13
C VAL A 20 -10.68 11.46 26.10
N VAL A 21 -12.00 11.50 25.94
CA VAL A 21 -12.68 12.41 25.01
C VAL A 21 -12.46 13.86 25.44
N ASP A 22 -12.52 14.15 26.74
CA ASP A 22 -12.27 15.48 27.29
C ASP A 22 -10.84 15.96 27.02
N ALA A 23 -9.84 15.08 27.20
CA ALA A 23 -8.45 15.36 26.89
C ALA A 23 -8.19 15.54 25.37
N LEU A 24 -8.94 14.84 24.52
CA LEU A 24 -8.85 14.99 23.06
C LEU A 24 -9.63 16.21 22.55
N SER A 25 -10.67 16.65 23.27
CA SER A 25 -11.52 17.76 22.82
C SER A 25 -10.95 19.12 23.18
N PHE A 26 -10.06 19.19 24.17
CA PHE A 26 -9.56 20.46 24.70
C PHE A 26 -8.05 20.45 24.94
N GLU A 27 -7.40 21.52 24.51
CA GLU A 27 -6.03 21.85 24.88
C GLU A 27 -6.04 22.72 26.16
N GLN A 28 -5.09 22.47 27.07
CA GLN A 28 -4.85 23.33 28.23
C GLN A 28 -3.86 24.43 27.82
N THR A 29 -4.32 25.68 27.80
CA THR A 29 -3.48 26.86 27.53
C THR A 29 -3.33 27.72 28.81
N PRO A 30 -2.36 28.65 28.87
CA PRO A 30 -2.24 29.58 30.00
C PRO A 30 -3.49 30.43 30.25
N GLU A 31 -4.34 30.60 29.22
CA GLU A 31 -5.57 31.40 29.25
C GLU A 31 -6.82 30.56 29.59
N GLY A 32 -6.66 29.24 29.75
CA GLY A 32 -7.72 28.30 30.10
C GLY A 32 -7.84 27.12 29.13
N ARG A 33 -8.99 26.44 29.16
CA ARG A 33 -9.27 25.31 28.26
C ARG A 33 -9.74 25.84 26.91
N ARG A 34 -9.06 25.44 25.83
CA ARG A 34 -9.44 25.77 24.45
C ARG A 34 -9.92 24.54 23.71
N TYR A 35 -11.07 24.65 23.04
CA TYR A 35 -11.61 23.55 22.23
C TYR A 35 -10.77 23.33 20.95
N ILE A 36 -10.50 22.07 20.63
CA ILE A 36 -9.76 21.67 19.43
C ILE A 36 -10.74 21.54 18.27
N ASN A 37 -10.56 22.36 17.23
CA ASN A 37 -11.38 22.30 16.04
C ASN A 37 -10.87 21.21 15.07
N TYR A 38 -11.50 20.04 15.14
CA TYR A 38 -11.21 18.93 14.24
C TYR A 38 -11.79 19.08 12.82
N ARG A 39 -12.68 20.05 12.59
CA ARG A 39 -13.27 20.28 11.25
C ARG A 39 -12.21 20.65 10.23
N ASP A 40 -11.24 21.46 10.65
CA ASP A 40 -10.19 21.98 9.77
C ASP A 40 -8.89 21.19 9.93
N LEU A 41 -8.97 19.96 10.45
CA LEU A 41 -7.81 19.10 10.66
C LEU A 41 -7.23 18.72 9.29
N SER A 42 -6.04 19.22 8.99
CA SER A 42 -5.39 18.91 7.72
C SER A 42 -4.72 17.54 7.74
N VAL A 43 -4.57 16.94 6.56
CA VAL A 43 -3.83 15.68 6.39
C VAL A 43 -2.38 15.80 6.87
N GLN A 44 -1.77 16.98 6.74
CA GLN A 44 -0.43 17.27 7.26
C GLN A 44 -0.37 17.14 8.78
N GLN A 45 -1.40 17.61 9.49
CA GLN A 45 -1.47 17.49 10.94
C GLN A 45 -1.56 16.02 11.37
N LEU A 46 -2.35 15.20 10.67
CA LEU A 46 -2.42 13.75 10.89
C LEU A 46 -1.08 13.05 10.63
N GLY A 47 -0.42 13.40 9.54
CA GLY A 47 0.93 12.91 9.24
C GLY A 47 1.91 13.25 10.36
N SER A 48 1.89 14.49 10.84
CA SER A 48 2.77 14.94 11.93
C SER A 48 2.49 14.23 13.26
N ILE A 49 1.20 13.98 13.59
CA ILE A 49 0.79 13.24 14.78
C ILE A 49 1.34 11.81 14.68
N TYR A 50 1.16 11.16 13.54
CA TYR A 50 1.66 9.81 13.31
C TYR A 50 3.17 9.71 13.38
N GLU A 51 3.90 10.63 12.75
CA GLU A 51 5.35 10.65 12.83
C GLU A 51 5.82 10.81 14.28
N ARG A 52 5.18 11.67 15.06
CA ARG A 52 5.46 11.82 16.50
C ARG A 52 5.11 10.56 17.29
N LEU A 53 4.00 9.89 16.94
CA LEU A 53 3.63 8.62 17.59
C LEU A 53 4.63 7.51 17.27
N LEU A 54 5.18 7.47 16.05
CA LEU A 54 6.25 6.52 15.70
C LEU A 54 7.51 6.75 16.55
N GLU A 55 7.79 7.98 16.98
CA GLU A 55 8.91 8.25 17.90
C GLU A 55 8.73 7.62 19.28
N HIS A 56 7.63 6.92 19.54
CA HIS A 56 7.32 6.31 20.82
C HIS A 56 6.97 4.83 20.65
N GLU A 57 7.42 4.01 21.59
CA GLU A 57 7.05 2.60 21.68
C GLU A 57 6.43 2.32 23.04
N ILE A 58 5.35 1.53 23.04
CA ILE A 58 4.67 1.09 24.24
C ILE A 58 5.31 -0.21 24.69
N ILE A 59 6.03 -0.16 25.81
CA ILE A 59 6.66 -1.33 26.42
C ILE A 59 5.85 -1.74 27.64
N ARG A 60 5.42 -3.00 27.64
CA ARG A 60 4.81 -3.62 28.80
C ARG A 60 5.88 -4.37 29.59
N ASP A 61 6.23 -3.85 30.74
CA ASP A 61 6.89 -4.63 31.80
C ASP A 61 5.81 -5.36 32.62
N VAL A 62 6.19 -6.37 33.41
CA VAL A 62 5.30 -7.35 34.07
C VAL A 62 4.07 -6.70 34.72
N ASP A 63 4.23 -5.50 35.32
CA ASP A 63 3.16 -4.74 35.97
C ASP A 63 3.00 -3.27 35.48
N GLU A 64 3.77 -2.82 34.49
CA GLU A 64 3.79 -1.40 34.07
C GLU A 64 3.78 -1.23 32.56
N ILE A 65 2.96 -0.29 32.06
CA ILE A 65 3.02 0.15 30.66
C ILE A 65 3.80 1.45 30.62
N THR A 66 4.99 1.42 30.01
CA THR A 66 5.83 2.60 29.83
C THR A 66 5.90 2.99 28.36
N VAL A 67 5.75 4.29 28.08
CA VAL A 67 5.99 4.85 26.75
C VAL A 67 7.44 5.33 26.70
N ARG A 68 8.24 4.80 25.79
CA ARG A 68 9.66 5.18 25.65
C ARG A 68 9.94 5.74 24.26
N PRO A 69 10.87 6.71 24.12
CA PRO A 69 11.26 7.21 22.80
C PRO A 69 11.92 6.11 21.95
N ASN A 70 11.37 5.82 20.79
CA ASN A 70 11.94 4.98 19.74
C ASN A 70 12.55 5.84 18.64
N ILE A 71 13.71 6.44 18.94
CA ILE A 71 14.44 7.35 18.03
C ILE A 71 14.80 6.70 16.67
N PHE A 72 14.77 5.36 16.59
CA PHE A 72 15.02 4.60 15.36
C PHE A 72 13.76 4.22 14.60
N ALA A 73 12.56 4.38 15.16
CA ALA A 73 11.35 4.13 14.41
C ALA A 73 11.24 5.08 13.20
N ARG A 74 11.66 6.34 13.31
CA ARG A 74 11.75 7.27 12.17
C ARG A 74 12.77 6.81 11.12
N LYS A 75 14.01 6.52 11.51
CA LYS A 75 15.07 6.06 10.57
C LYS A 75 14.86 4.62 10.05
N GLY A 76 14.17 3.77 10.81
CA GLY A 76 13.92 2.36 10.49
C GLY A 76 12.66 2.17 9.64
N SER A 77 11.59 2.92 9.91
CA SER A 77 10.37 2.91 9.08
C SER A 77 10.60 3.56 7.72
N GLY A 78 11.49 4.56 7.63
CA GLY A 78 11.67 5.34 6.39
C GLY A 78 10.49 6.29 6.11
N SER A 79 9.65 6.57 7.12
CA SER A 79 8.57 7.57 7.03
C SER A 79 9.18 8.98 7.02
N TYR A 80 9.62 9.42 5.85
CA TYR A 80 10.09 10.78 5.63
C TYR A 80 9.00 11.59 4.95
N TYR A 81 8.58 12.68 5.60
CA TYR A 81 7.77 13.70 4.96
C TYR A 81 8.44 14.17 3.66
N THR A 82 7.66 14.15 2.58
CA THR A 82 8.06 14.70 1.28
C THR A 82 7.43 16.08 1.14
N PRO A 83 8.20 17.15 0.88
CA PRO A 83 7.65 18.50 0.72
C PRO A 83 6.57 18.58 -0.36
N ASP A 84 5.54 19.39 -0.13
CA ASP A 84 4.37 19.50 -1.02
C ASP A 84 4.76 19.85 -2.48
N ASP A 85 5.72 20.74 -2.69
CA ASP A 85 6.19 21.12 -4.03
C ASP A 85 6.77 19.92 -4.81
N LEU A 86 7.48 19.05 -4.10
CA LEU A 86 8.06 17.84 -4.69
C LEU A 86 6.97 16.80 -4.98
N VAL A 87 5.98 16.66 -4.08
CA VAL A 87 4.82 15.79 -4.31
C VAL A 87 4.05 16.27 -5.54
N ALA A 88 3.75 17.56 -5.64
CA ALA A 88 3.05 18.15 -6.77
C ALA A 88 3.81 17.93 -8.09
N LEU A 89 5.13 18.12 -8.09
CA LEU A 89 5.97 17.86 -9.27
C LEU A 89 5.92 16.38 -9.69
N ILE A 90 6.13 15.44 -8.76
CA ILE A 90 6.09 14.00 -9.05
C ILE A 90 4.73 13.61 -9.63
N LEU A 91 3.64 14.07 -9.01
CA LEU A 91 2.29 13.81 -9.49
C LEU A 91 2.08 14.38 -10.89
N LYS A 92 2.44 15.64 -11.11
CA LYS A 92 2.30 16.27 -12.43
C LYS A 92 3.02 15.46 -13.52
N GLU A 93 4.31 15.21 -13.34
CA GLU A 93 5.13 14.48 -14.32
C GLU A 93 4.68 13.03 -14.55
N THR A 94 4.02 12.44 -13.55
CA THR A 94 3.51 11.06 -13.65
C THR A 94 2.13 11.00 -14.31
N ILE A 95 1.23 11.94 -13.99
CA ILE A 95 -0.18 11.90 -14.39
C ILE A 95 -0.41 12.58 -15.74
N GLU A 96 0.24 13.71 -16.02
CA GLU A 96 0.06 14.49 -17.25
C GLU A 96 0.25 13.63 -18.53
N PRO A 97 1.26 12.76 -18.63
CA PRO A 97 1.42 11.91 -19.81
C PRO A 97 0.32 10.84 -19.99
N LEU A 98 -0.37 10.46 -18.91
CA LEU A 98 -1.51 9.54 -18.95
C LEU A 98 -2.77 10.28 -19.40
N VAL A 99 -3.00 11.48 -18.88
CA VAL A 99 -4.09 12.36 -19.28
C VAL A 99 -4.00 12.67 -20.77
N GLN A 100 -2.84 13.13 -21.23
CA GLN A 100 -2.64 13.45 -22.64
C GLN A 100 -2.94 12.26 -23.54
N SER A 101 -2.52 11.05 -23.15
CA SER A 101 -2.80 9.84 -23.93
C SER A 101 -4.30 9.53 -24.06
N ARG A 102 -5.12 9.85 -23.04
CA ARG A 102 -6.59 9.65 -23.11
C ARG A 102 -7.24 10.74 -23.98
N MET A 103 -6.80 11.99 -23.81
CA MET A 103 -7.26 13.12 -24.62
C MET A 103 -6.93 12.95 -26.11
N ASP A 104 -5.72 12.50 -26.43
CA ASP A 104 -5.30 12.24 -27.81
C ASP A 104 -6.15 11.14 -28.45
N ALA A 105 -6.45 10.07 -27.70
CA ALA A 105 -7.30 8.98 -28.18
C ALA A 105 -8.74 9.46 -28.47
N PHE A 106 -9.30 10.30 -27.60
CA PHE A 106 -10.61 10.91 -27.81
C PHE A 106 -10.61 11.83 -29.03
N THR A 107 -9.64 12.74 -29.12
CA THR A 107 -9.49 13.68 -30.25
C THR A 107 -9.31 12.95 -31.57
N ALA A 108 -8.50 11.90 -31.61
CA ALA A 108 -8.34 11.06 -32.78
C ALA A 108 -9.67 10.38 -33.18
N LYS A 109 -10.47 9.95 -32.19
CA LYS A 109 -11.78 9.35 -32.45
C LYS A 109 -12.79 10.35 -32.97
N VAL A 110 -12.80 11.58 -32.46
CA VAL A 110 -13.61 12.68 -33.01
C VAL A 110 -13.25 12.92 -34.48
N ALA A 111 -11.95 13.04 -34.80
CA ALA A 111 -11.48 13.24 -36.17
C ALA A 111 -11.79 12.06 -37.12
N GLU A 112 -11.76 10.83 -36.60
CA GLU A 112 -12.18 9.62 -37.34
C GLU A 112 -13.69 9.66 -37.65
N LEU A 113 -14.51 9.97 -36.64
CA LEU A 113 -15.97 9.95 -36.75
C LEU A 113 -16.52 11.11 -37.60
N ALA A 114 -15.84 12.26 -37.60
CA ALA A 114 -16.16 13.39 -38.47
C ALA A 114 -16.11 13.00 -39.97
N LYS A 115 -15.25 12.03 -40.34
CA LYS A 115 -15.13 11.51 -41.73
C LYS A 115 -16.09 10.35 -42.02
N SER A 116 -16.82 9.87 -41.02
CA SER A 116 -17.70 8.70 -41.14
C SER A 116 -19.10 9.09 -41.65
N THR A 117 -19.77 8.15 -42.33
CA THR A 117 -21.16 8.29 -42.77
C THR A 117 -22.18 7.84 -41.72
N LEU A 118 -21.74 7.65 -40.47
CA LEU A 118 -22.61 7.27 -39.36
C LEU A 118 -23.57 8.41 -39.00
N THR A 119 -24.73 8.06 -38.46
CA THR A 119 -25.64 9.04 -37.85
C THR A 119 -24.99 9.67 -36.62
N GLU A 120 -25.37 10.90 -36.27
CA GLU A 120 -24.82 11.62 -35.10
C GLU A 120 -24.97 10.80 -33.81
N ASP A 121 -26.15 10.20 -33.55
CA ASP A 121 -26.36 9.32 -32.40
C ASP A 121 -25.35 8.17 -32.32
N ARG A 122 -24.97 7.59 -33.47
CA ARG A 122 -23.99 6.51 -33.52
C ARG A 122 -22.56 7.03 -33.32
N LYS A 123 -22.26 8.26 -33.73
CA LYS A 123 -20.98 8.91 -33.45
C LYS A 123 -20.86 9.19 -31.95
N ILE A 124 -21.87 9.82 -31.34
CA ILE A 124 -21.93 10.08 -29.90
C ILE A 124 -21.78 8.77 -29.11
N GLY A 125 -22.53 7.72 -29.47
CA GLY A 125 -22.41 6.41 -28.81
C GLY A 125 -21.01 5.79 -28.88
N LYS A 126 -20.26 6.05 -29.96
CA LYS A 126 -18.85 5.61 -30.09
C LYS A 126 -17.89 6.51 -29.30
N LEU A 127 -18.14 7.82 -29.23
CA LEU A 127 -17.34 8.75 -28.43
C LEU A 127 -17.45 8.43 -26.93
N LYS A 128 -18.66 8.13 -26.44
CA LYS A 128 -18.89 7.73 -25.05
C LYS A 128 -18.05 6.53 -24.60
N GLN A 129 -17.64 5.64 -25.52
CA GLN A 129 -16.77 4.48 -25.22
C GLN A 129 -15.31 4.86 -24.98
N VAL A 130 -14.89 6.02 -25.47
CA VAL A 130 -13.52 6.55 -25.36
C VAL A 130 -13.49 7.88 -24.61
N ASP A 131 -14.57 8.21 -23.88
CA ASP A 131 -14.68 9.42 -23.08
C ASP A 131 -13.47 9.57 -22.15
N PRO A 132 -12.73 10.68 -22.22
CA PRO A 132 -11.46 10.78 -21.52
C PRO A 132 -11.66 10.84 -20.00
N ALA A 133 -12.74 11.46 -19.50
CA ALA A 133 -13.00 11.57 -18.08
C ALA A 133 -13.31 10.20 -17.44
N GLU A 134 -14.15 9.38 -18.07
CA GLU A 134 -14.38 7.99 -17.62
C GLU A 134 -13.10 7.13 -17.77
N LYS A 135 -12.30 7.34 -18.82
CA LYS A 135 -11.03 6.62 -19.01
C LYS A 135 -9.97 6.99 -17.98
N LEU A 136 -10.00 8.21 -17.45
CA LEU A 136 -9.14 8.61 -16.34
C LEU A 136 -9.55 7.93 -15.02
N LEU A 137 -10.84 7.72 -14.80
CA LEU A 137 -11.36 6.97 -13.64
C LEU A 137 -11.09 5.45 -13.71
N GLU A 138 -10.51 4.95 -14.81
CA GLU A 138 -10.03 3.57 -14.95
C GLU A 138 -8.55 3.42 -14.59
N LEU A 139 -7.81 4.52 -14.38
CA LEU A 139 -6.38 4.47 -14.07
C LEU A 139 -6.13 3.84 -12.70
N LYS A 140 -5.12 2.98 -12.60
CA LYS A 140 -4.67 2.31 -11.38
C LYS A 140 -3.30 2.84 -10.97
N ILE A 141 -3.26 3.65 -9.91
CA ILE A 141 -2.04 4.37 -9.50
C ILE A 141 -1.66 3.93 -8.09
N CYS A 142 -0.43 3.44 -7.92
CA CYS A 142 0.01 2.84 -6.66
C CYS A 142 1.12 3.66 -5.98
N ASP A 143 0.99 3.88 -4.67
CA ASP A 143 2.12 4.21 -3.80
C ASP A 143 2.56 2.94 -3.02
N PRO A 144 3.72 2.34 -3.31
CA PRO A 144 4.17 1.10 -2.70
C PRO A 144 4.74 1.28 -1.28
N ALA A 145 4.83 2.51 -0.79
CA ALA A 145 5.30 2.86 0.56
C ALA A 145 4.56 4.12 1.06
N MET A 146 3.22 4.03 1.08
CA MET A 146 2.34 5.21 1.20
C MET A 146 2.45 5.98 2.51
N GLY A 147 2.98 5.39 3.57
CA GLY A 147 3.04 6.01 4.89
C GLY A 147 1.67 6.49 5.35
N SER A 148 1.57 7.76 5.74
CA SER A 148 0.32 8.40 6.16
C SER A 148 -0.65 8.72 5.02
N GLY A 149 -0.31 8.39 3.77
CA GLY A 149 -1.16 8.63 2.61
C GLY A 149 -1.04 10.04 2.02
N HIS A 150 0.01 10.80 2.33
CA HIS A 150 0.17 12.17 1.83
C HIS A 150 0.18 12.26 0.29
N PHE A 151 0.96 11.40 -0.39
CA PHE A 151 0.94 11.28 -1.85
C PHE A 151 -0.45 10.88 -2.38
N LEU A 152 -1.14 9.97 -1.69
CA LEU A 152 -2.45 9.48 -2.10
C LEU A 152 -3.52 10.58 -2.01
N VAL A 153 -3.47 11.42 -0.98
CA VAL A 153 -4.36 12.57 -0.82
C VAL A 153 -4.13 13.59 -1.94
N SER A 154 -2.87 13.96 -2.18
CA SER A 154 -2.52 14.89 -3.27
C SER A 154 -2.86 14.31 -4.65
N LEU A 155 -2.75 12.98 -4.81
CA LEU A 155 -3.17 12.28 -6.02
C LEU A 155 -4.68 12.40 -6.25
N VAL A 156 -5.50 12.24 -5.19
CA VAL A 156 -6.96 12.39 -5.29
C VAL A 156 -7.33 13.77 -5.84
N ASP A 157 -6.69 14.82 -5.33
CA ASP A 157 -6.93 16.19 -5.79
C ASP A 157 -6.47 16.40 -7.24
N THR A 158 -5.23 16.00 -7.52
CA THR A 158 -4.65 16.18 -8.85
C THR A 158 -5.47 15.46 -9.90
N LEU A 159 -5.83 14.20 -9.67
CA LEU A 159 -6.56 13.41 -10.64
C LEU A 159 -8.03 13.87 -10.75
N ALA A 160 -8.66 14.31 -9.67
CA ALA A 160 -10.02 14.87 -9.75
C ALA A 160 -10.06 16.14 -10.62
N ASP A 161 -9.09 17.04 -10.46
CA ASP A 161 -8.98 18.24 -11.29
C ASP A 161 -8.77 17.89 -12.77
N GLN A 162 -7.93 16.89 -13.05
CA GLN A 162 -7.70 16.40 -14.43
C GLN A 162 -8.94 15.72 -15.03
N VAL A 163 -9.72 14.98 -14.23
CA VAL A 163 -10.98 14.34 -14.68
C VAL A 163 -12.00 15.40 -15.07
N ILE A 164 -12.16 16.45 -14.25
CA ILE A 164 -13.10 17.55 -14.52
C ILE A 164 -12.67 18.34 -15.77
N ALA A 165 -11.38 18.64 -15.88
CA ALA A 165 -10.84 19.31 -17.07
C ALA A 165 -11.08 18.48 -18.34
N ALA A 166 -10.76 17.18 -18.30
CA ALA A 166 -10.98 16.28 -19.42
C ALA A 166 -12.46 16.15 -19.81
N MET A 167 -13.37 16.19 -18.83
CA MET A 167 -14.82 16.19 -19.06
C MET A 167 -15.24 17.45 -19.82
N ALA A 168 -14.84 18.62 -19.34
CA ALA A 168 -15.17 19.90 -19.97
C ALA A 168 -14.56 20.03 -21.37
N GLU A 169 -13.32 19.58 -21.57
CA GLU A 169 -12.66 19.58 -22.88
C GLU A 169 -13.33 18.63 -23.87
N ALA A 170 -13.81 17.47 -23.41
CA ALA A 170 -14.54 16.52 -24.26
C ALA A 170 -15.89 17.08 -24.73
N GLU A 171 -16.62 17.74 -23.83
CA GLU A 171 -17.90 18.40 -24.15
C GLU A 171 -17.71 19.61 -25.07
N ALA A 172 -16.59 20.33 -24.98
CA ALA A 172 -16.26 21.41 -25.89
C ALA A 172 -15.79 20.95 -27.29
N ALA A 173 -15.38 19.69 -27.44
CA ALA A 173 -14.81 19.18 -28.68
C ALA A 173 -15.85 18.86 -29.76
N MET A 174 -17.12 18.66 -29.39
CA MET A 174 -18.21 18.35 -30.31
C MET A 174 -19.54 18.87 -29.78
N ASP A 175 -20.28 19.60 -30.61
CA ASP A 175 -21.63 20.05 -30.28
C ASP A 175 -22.54 18.85 -29.93
N ASP A 176 -23.44 19.05 -28.97
CA ASP A 176 -24.39 18.04 -28.45
C ASP A 176 -23.74 16.80 -27.79
N TYR A 177 -22.43 16.76 -27.60
CA TYR A 177 -21.77 15.72 -26.80
C TYR A 177 -21.80 16.08 -25.31
N ILE A 178 -22.36 15.18 -24.51
CA ILE A 178 -22.33 15.25 -23.04
C ILE A 178 -21.57 14.02 -22.54
N SER A 179 -20.60 14.25 -21.65
CA SER A 179 -19.81 13.15 -21.07
C SER A 179 -20.73 12.23 -20.26
N PRO A 180 -20.57 10.89 -20.35
CA PRO A 180 -21.27 9.95 -19.47
C PRO A 180 -21.01 10.22 -17.98
N LEU A 181 -19.88 10.85 -17.66
CA LEU A 181 -19.53 11.18 -16.29
C LEU A 181 -20.46 12.25 -15.71
N SER A 182 -20.90 13.23 -16.51
CA SER A 182 -21.83 14.30 -16.09
C SER A 182 -23.13 13.71 -15.54
N ASP A 183 -23.76 12.80 -16.29
CA ASP A 183 -24.98 12.07 -15.84
C ASP A 183 -24.73 11.31 -14.53
N ARG A 184 -23.55 10.67 -14.41
CA ARG A 184 -23.20 9.87 -13.23
C ARG A 184 -22.99 10.73 -11.99
N ILE A 185 -22.37 11.90 -12.13
CA ILE A 185 -22.20 12.87 -11.05
C ILE A 185 -23.58 13.33 -10.54
N GLU A 186 -24.51 13.65 -11.44
CA GLU A 186 -25.88 14.04 -11.05
C GLU A 186 -26.61 12.94 -10.29
N VAL A 187 -26.53 11.69 -10.75
CA VAL A 187 -27.16 10.54 -10.07
C VAL A 187 -26.62 10.35 -8.66
N ILE A 188 -25.30 10.42 -8.47
CA ILE A 188 -24.67 10.30 -7.15
C ILE A 188 -25.09 11.47 -6.25
N ARG A 189 -25.07 12.70 -6.78
CA ARG A 189 -25.48 13.91 -6.05
C ARG A 189 -26.91 13.78 -5.50
N ASN A 190 -27.84 13.39 -6.36
CA ASN A 190 -29.26 13.23 -6.00
C ASN A 190 -29.45 12.14 -4.93
N THR A 191 -28.67 11.06 -5.01
CA THR A 191 -28.68 10.00 -4.00
C THR A 191 -28.20 10.49 -2.64
N ILE A 192 -27.13 11.28 -2.61
CA ILE A 192 -26.57 11.86 -1.37
C ILE A 192 -27.56 12.84 -0.72
N LEU A 193 -28.19 13.71 -1.53
CA LEU A 193 -29.21 14.65 -1.06
C LEU A 193 -30.42 13.92 -0.46
N ALA A 194 -30.94 12.91 -1.14
CA ALA A 194 -32.06 12.10 -0.66
C ALA A 194 -31.73 11.38 0.66
N ASN A 195 -30.49 10.88 0.80
CA ASN A 195 -30.03 10.23 2.03
C ASN A 195 -29.96 11.19 3.22
N ALA A 196 -29.48 12.41 3.01
CA ALA A 196 -29.42 13.43 4.05
C ALA A 196 -30.80 13.92 4.46
N GLU A 197 -31.70 14.16 3.49
CA GLU A 197 -33.09 14.56 3.77
C GLU A 197 -33.79 13.51 4.64
N LYS A 198 -33.68 12.23 4.27
CA LYS A 198 -34.26 11.11 5.04
C LYS A 198 -33.76 11.03 6.48
N ARG A 199 -32.57 11.55 6.77
CA ARG A 199 -31.93 11.52 8.10
C ARG A 199 -31.98 12.85 8.84
N GLY A 200 -32.51 13.90 8.22
CA GLY A 200 -32.53 15.24 8.78
C GLY A 200 -31.13 15.85 8.92
N TRP A 201 -30.20 15.52 8.02
CA TRP A 201 -28.85 16.08 8.02
C TRP A 201 -28.77 17.35 7.17
N THR A 202 -28.15 18.39 7.71
CA THR A 202 -27.85 19.62 6.95
C THR A 202 -26.64 19.37 6.07
N ILE A 203 -26.81 19.55 4.75
CA ILE A 203 -25.71 19.55 3.78
C ILE A 203 -25.41 20.99 3.41
N ASP A 204 -24.12 21.33 3.38
CA ASP A 204 -23.64 22.54 2.72
C ASP A 204 -23.56 22.28 1.21
N ALA A 205 -24.28 23.07 0.42
CA ALA A 205 -24.33 22.91 -1.04
C ALA A 205 -22.95 23.08 -1.68
N ASP A 206 -22.09 23.91 -1.10
CA ASP A 206 -20.73 24.15 -1.58
C ASP A 206 -19.81 22.93 -1.34
N GLN A 207 -20.21 22.02 -0.43
CA GLN A 207 -19.50 20.77 -0.15
C GLN A 207 -20.01 19.57 -0.97
N LEU A 208 -20.92 19.80 -1.92
CA LEU A 208 -21.47 18.79 -2.82
C LEU A 208 -21.38 19.23 -4.30
N ASP A 209 -20.29 19.91 -4.66
CA ASP A 209 -19.94 20.21 -6.04
C ASP A 209 -19.43 18.96 -6.79
N ASP A 210 -19.20 19.12 -8.11
CA ASP A 210 -18.67 18.04 -8.95
C ASP A 210 -17.31 17.56 -8.46
N ARG A 211 -16.48 18.48 -7.96
CA ARG A 211 -15.15 18.15 -7.45
C ARG A 211 -15.20 17.20 -6.27
N HIS A 212 -16.09 17.40 -5.31
CA HIS A 212 -16.25 16.48 -4.17
C HIS A 212 -16.72 15.10 -4.61
N ILE A 213 -17.67 15.02 -5.56
CA ILE A 213 -18.16 13.74 -6.08
C ILE A 213 -17.06 13.01 -6.86
N VAL A 214 -16.35 13.72 -7.74
CA VAL A 214 -15.24 13.15 -8.52
C VAL A 214 -14.10 12.68 -7.60
N ARG A 215 -13.74 13.43 -6.55
CA ARG A 215 -12.74 13.00 -5.54
C ARG A 215 -13.11 11.65 -4.93
N ARG A 216 -14.38 11.43 -4.60
CA ARG A 216 -14.87 10.15 -4.06
C ARG A 216 -14.72 9.02 -5.08
N MET A 217 -15.02 9.28 -6.35
CA MET A 217 -14.86 8.32 -7.44
C MET A 217 -13.39 7.97 -7.67
N VAL A 218 -12.51 8.97 -7.71
CA VAL A 218 -11.05 8.81 -7.83
C VAL A 218 -10.51 7.98 -6.67
N LEU A 219 -10.86 8.31 -5.42
CA LEU A 219 -10.45 7.56 -4.24
C LEU A 219 -10.85 6.08 -4.35
N LYS A 220 -12.10 5.82 -4.75
CA LYS A 220 -12.66 4.46 -4.83
C LYS A 220 -12.08 3.64 -5.98
N ARG A 221 -11.74 4.25 -7.12
CA ARG A 221 -11.39 3.53 -8.37
C ARG A 221 -9.90 3.56 -8.71
N CYS A 222 -9.19 4.63 -8.35
CA CYS A 222 -7.86 4.89 -8.92
C CYS A 222 -6.69 4.77 -7.94
N VAL A 223 -6.95 4.97 -6.65
CA VAL A 223 -5.91 5.15 -5.65
C VAL A 223 -5.58 3.81 -4.99
N TYR A 224 -4.35 3.33 -5.16
CA TYR A 224 -3.82 2.12 -4.54
C TYR A 224 -2.62 2.44 -3.65
N GLY A 225 -2.45 1.67 -2.59
CA GLY A 225 -1.39 1.92 -1.62
C GLY A 225 -0.94 0.67 -0.88
N VAL A 226 0.35 0.59 -0.59
CA VAL A 226 0.95 -0.46 0.21
C VAL A 226 1.82 0.17 1.29
N ASP A 227 1.73 -0.36 2.52
CA ASP A 227 2.70 -0.06 3.56
C ASP A 227 2.96 -1.28 4.45
N LYS A 228 4.21 -1.46 4.89
CA LYS A 228 4.57 -2.56 5.78
C LYS A 228 3.98 -2.38 7.18
N ASN A 229 3.82 -1.14 7.65
CA ASN A 229 3.26 -0.83 8.95
C ASN A 229 1.73 -0.81 8.89
N PRO A 230 1.02 -1.69 9.63
CA PRO A 230 -0.44 -1.68 9.71
C PRO A 230 -1.01 -0.31 10.13
N MET A 231 -0.34 0.41 11.02
CA MET A 231 -0.79 1.71 11.49
C MET A 231 -0.73 2.78 10.39
N ALA A 232 0.26 2.71 9.50
CA ALA A 232 0.36 3.60 8.34
C ALA A 232 -0.86 3.42 7.43
N VAL A 233 -1.21 2.15 7.14
CA VAL A 233 -2.37 1.80 6.32
C VAL A 233 -3.66 2.37 6.91
N GLU A 234 -3.90 2.19 8.21
CA GLU A 234 -5.10 2.72 8.86
C GLU A 234 -5.12 4.25 8.90
N LEU A 235 -3.97 4.88 9.10
CA LEU A 235 -3.89 6.34 9.04
C LEU A 235 -4.14 6.88 7.64
N ALA A 236 -3.59 6.24 6.61
CA ALA A 236 -3.84 6.61 5.21
C ALA A 236 -5.34 6.53 4.89
N LYS A 237 -6.04 5.49 5.36
CA LYS A 237 -7.50 5.40 5.24
C LYS A 237 -8.20 6.58 5.91
N VAL A 238 -7.83 6.90 7.15
CA VAL A 238 -8.41 8.04 7.89
C VAL A 238 -8.15 9.36 7.18
N ALA A 239 -6.92 9.59 6.69
CA ALA A 239 -6.56 10.79 5.95
C ALA A 239 -7.41 10.94 4.67
N LEU A 240 -7.54 9.86 3.88
CA LEU A 240 -8.35 9.86 2.66
C LEU A 240 -9.85 10.04 2.95
N TRP A 241 -10.36 9.41 4.01
CA TRP A 241 -11.75 9.58 4.43
C TRP A 241 -12.07 10.99 4.87
N LEU A 242 -11.19 11.62 5.66
CA LEU A 242 -11.37 13.02 6.07
C LEU A 242 -11.30 13.97 4.87
N HIS A 243 -10.40 13.69 3.93
CA HIS A 243 -10.23 14.50 2.72
C HIS A 243 -11.39 14.39 1.73
N THR A 244 -12.10 13.26 1.72
CA THR A 244 -13.20 12.97 0.78
C THR A 244 -14.56 12.84 1.47
N PHE A 245 -14.64 13.28 2.72
CA PHE A 245 -15.86 13.18 3.50
C PHE A 245 -16.96 14.05 2.90
N THR A 246 -18.17 13.49 2.84
CA THR A 246 -19.35 14.20 2.35
C THR A 246 -20.54 13.81 3.21
N VAL A 247 -21.21 14.80 3.79
CA VAL A 247 -22.44 14.56 4.57
C VAL A 247 -23.50 13.94 3.66
N GLY A 248 -24.20 12.91 4.15
CA GLY A 248 -25.20 12.18 3.34
C GLY A 248 -24.64 10.97 2.60
N ALA A 249 -23.31 10.79 2.54
CA ALA A 249 -22.67 9.65 1.91
C ALA A 249 -21.91 8.78 2.93
N PRO A 250 -21.81 7.45 2.74
CA PRO A 250 -20.96 6.62 3.57
C PRO A 250 -19.47 6.86 3.27
N LEU A 251 -18.61 6.38 4.19
CA LEU A 251 -17.18 6.26 3.91
C LEU A 251 -16.95 5.14 2.89
N SER A 252 -16.16 5.44 1.85
CA SER A 252 -15.80 4.46 0.82
C SER A 252 -15.05 3.29 1.44
N PHE A 253 -15.33 2.07 0.99
CA PHE A 253 -14.58 0.90 1.41
C PHE A 253 -13.20 0.90 0.74
N LEU A 254 -12.09 0.88 1.51
CA LEU A 254 -10.72 1.05 0.96
C LEU A 254 -9.80 -0.18 1.14
N ASP A 255 -10.22 -1.24 1.84
CA ASP A 255 -9.32 -2.36 2.19
C ASP A 255 -8.82 -3.17 0.97
N HIS A 256 -9.49 -3.02 -0.17
CA HIS A 256 -9.11 -3.65 -1.43
C HIS A 256 -8.05 -2.87 -2.21
N HIS A 257 -7.85 -1.59 -1.89
CA HIS A 257 -6.89 -0.70 -2.53
C HIS A 257 -5.69 -0.39 -1.63
N LEU A 258 -5.90 -0.33 -0.32
CA LEU A 258 -4.86 -0.03 0.66
C LEU A 258 -4.50 -1.29 1.45
N ARG A 259 -3.26 -1.77 1.28
CA ARG A 259 -2.83 -3.09 1.75
C ARG A 259 -1.64 -3.00 2.69
N CYS A 260 -1.64 -3.86 3.70
CA CYS A 260 -0.51 -4.04 4.59
C CYS A 260 0.42 -5.12 4.05
N GLY A 261 1.69 -4.80 3.85
CA GLY A 261 2.72 -5.74 3.43
C GLY A 261 4.01 -5.04 2.98
N ASP A 262 5.08 -5.81 2.89
CA ASP A 262 6.36 -5.35 2.36
C ASP A 262 6.34 -5.42 0.84
N SER A 263 6.23 -4.26 0.20
CA SER A 263 6.14 -4.11 -1.25
C SER A 263 7.37 -4.66 -1.98
N LEU A 264 8.54 -4.71 -1.34
CA LEU A 264 9.80 -5.15 -1.92
C LEU A 264 9.92 -6.67 -1.96
N PHE A 265 9.41 -7.32 -0.92
CA PHE A 265 9.70 -8.72 -0.64
C PHE A 265 8.41 -9.54 -0.71
N GLY A 266 8.24 -10.21 -1.84
CA GLY A 266 7.13 -11.11 -2.10
C GLY A 266 7.40 -11.98 -3.31
N SER A 267 6.48 -12.89 -3.59
CA SER A 267 6.59 -13.82 -4.71
C SER A 267 5.59 -13.46 -5.81
N TRP A 268 6.07 -13.49 -7.05
CA TRP A 268 5.19 -13.55 -8.23
C TRP A 268 4.66 -14.98 -8.36
N VAL A 269 3.41 -15.14 -8.77
CA VAL A 269 2.71 -16.44 -8.80
C VAL A 269 3.52 -17.46 -9.60
N ARG A 270 3.91 -17.13 -10.84
CA ARG A 270 4.75 -18.00 -11.67
C ARG A 270 6.08 -18.35 -11.00
N GLY A 271 6.80 -17.34 -10.51
CA GLY A 271 8.10 -17.54 -9.88
C GLY A 271 8.04 -18.41 -8.61
N GLY A 272 6.99 -18.27 -7.81
CA GLY A 272 6.75 -19.12 -6.65
C GLY A 272 6.36 -20.56 -7.02
N ILE A 273 5.54 -20.73 -8.06
CA ILE A 273 5.20 -22.05 -8.60
C ILE A 273 6.44 -22.76 -9.13
N ASP A 274 7.29 -22.06 -9.90
CA ASP A 274 8.53 -22.65 -10.46
C ASP A 274 9.48 -23.12 -9.35
N LYS A 275 9.60 -22.34 -8.27
CA LYS A 275 10.39 -22.71 -7.08
C LYS A 275 9.82 -23.91 -6.35
N ALA A 276 8.51 -23.95 -6.16
CA ALA A 276 7.85 -25.11 -5.56
C ALA A 276 8.03 -26.36 -6.43
N THR A 277 7.90 -26.21 -7.75
CA THR A 277 8.10 -27.29 -8.73
C THR A 277 9.52 -27.86 -8.69
N ALA A 278 10.52 -27.00 -8.44
CA ALA A 278 11.91 -27.43 -8.27
C ALA A 278 12.14 -28.25 -6.99
N GLN A 279 11.23 -28.20 -6.02
CA GLN A 279 11.31 -28.89 -4.73
C GLN A 279 10.37 -30.11 -4.63
N GLY A 280 9.39 -30.26 -5.53
CA GLY A 280 8.38 -31.34 -5.50
C GLY A 280 7.17 -31.07 -6.41
N SER A 281 6.16 -31.96 -6.36
CA SER A 281 5.11 -32.06 -7.40
C SER A 281 4.24 -30.79 -7.61
N PRO A 282 4.12 -30.26 -8.85
CA PRO A 282 3.37 -29.04 -9.18
C PRO A 282 1.83 -29.18 -9.15
N LEU A 283 1.29 -30.40 -9.03
CA LEU A 283 -0.16 -30.66 -9.16
C LEU A 283 -1.00 -30.05 -8.03
N LEU A 284 -0.39 -29.74 -6.89
CA LEU A 284 -1.08 -29.22 -5.69
C LEU A 284 -1.47 -27.73 -5.82
N LEU A 285 -0.94 -27.01 -6.81
CA LEU A 285 -1.12 -25.55 -6.95
C LEU A 285 -2.20 -25.14 -7.94
N HIS A 286 -2.68 -26.03 -8.81
CA HIS A 286 -3.67 -25.69 -9.85
C HIS A 286 -4.99 -25.18 -9.24
N GLY A 287 -5.48 -25.84 -8.19
CA GLY A 287 -6.72 -25.45 -7.49
C GLY A 287 -6.64 -24.06 -6.85
N PRO A 288 -5.66 -23.81 -5.96
CA PRO A 288 -5.44 -22.49 -5.36
C PRO A 288 -5.25 -21.36 -6.39
N VAL A 289 -4.46 -21.58 -7.45
CA VAL A 289 -4.24 -20.58 -8.51
C VAL A 289 -5.55 -20.28 -9.23
N THR A 290 -6.30 -21.31 -9.64
CA THR A 290 -7.60 -21.12 -10.31
C THR A 290 -8.58 -20.34 -9.45
N ARG A 291 -8.66 -20.66 -8.14
CA ARG A 291 -9.52 -19.93 -7.19
C ARG A 291 -9.10 -18.48 -7.04
N ALA A 292 -7.80 -18.21 -6.87
CA ALA A 292 -7.29 -16.86 -6.72
C ALA A 292 -7.49 -16.02 -7.99
N THR A 293 -7.31 -16.59 -9.18
CA THR A 293 -7.58 -15.89 -10.45
C THR A 293 -9.07 -15.55 -10.62
N ARG A 294 -9.99 -16.41 -10.15
CA ARG A 294 -11.44 -16.11 -10.15
C ARG A 294 -11.81 -14.95 -9.24
N ALA A 295 -10.99 -14.63 -8.23
CA ALA A 295 -11.23 -13.49 -7.36
C ALA A 295 -11.20 -12.15 -8.11
N ALA A 296 -10.55 -12.09 -9.29
CA ALA A 296 -10.59 -10.91 -10.16
C ALA A 296 -12.02 -10.53 -10.59
N THR A 297 -12.91 -11.51 -10.83
CA THR A 297 -14.30 -11.25 -11.18
C THR A 297 -15.07 -10.62 -10.01
N ALA A 298 -14.82 -11.07 -8.78
CA ALA A 298 -15.41 -10.46 -7.59
C ALA A 298 -14.89 -9.02 -7.38
N MET A 299 -13.62 -8.75 -7.69
CA MET A 299 -13.06 -7.41 -7.67
C MET A 299 -13.75 -6.45 -8.65
N GLN A 300 -14.10 -6.92 -9.86
CA GLN A 300 -14.86 -6.10 -10.82
C GLN A 300 -16.23 -5.67 -10.29
N VAL A 301 -16.88 -6.51 -9.47
CA VAL A 301 -18.14 -6.15 -8.81
C VAL A 301 -17.92 -5.05 -7.78
N ILE A 302 -16.86 -5.15 -6.97
CA ILE A 302 -16.51 -4.11 -5.97
C ILE A 302 -16.19 -2.77 -6.66
N GLU A 303 -15.46 -2.79 -7.77
CA GLU A 303 -15.11 -1.59 -8.55
C GLU A 303 -16.32 -0.92 -9.21
N GLY A 304 -17.38 -1.68 -9.49
CA GLY A 304 -18.63 -1.18 -10.06
C GLY A 304 -19.57 -0.51 -9.06
N LEU A 305 -19.43 -0.80 -7.76
CA LEU A 305 -20.24 -0.18 -6.70
C LEU A 305 -19.79 1.25 -6.44
N THR A 306 -20.76 2.17 -6.35
CA THR A 306 -20.47 3.59 -6.09
C THR A 306 -20.17 3.89 -4.63
N ASP A 307 -20.58 3.01 -3.72
CA ASP A 307 -20.62 3.26 -2.28
C ASP A 307 -21.34 4.59 -1.97
N ALA A 308 -22.42 4.90 -2.69
CA ALA A 308 -23.27 6.06 -2.43
C ALA A 308 -24.24 5.79 -1.26
N GLU A 309 -24.53 4.50 -1.01
CA GLU A 309 -25.35 4.04 0.11
C GLU A 309 -24.56 3.14 1.07
N ILE A 310 -24.88 3.18 2.36
CA ILE A 310 -24.22 2.33 3.38
C ILE A 310 -24.31 0.83 3.02
N ALA A 311 -25.43 0.41 2.42
CA ALA A 311 -25.62 -0.98 2.02
C ALA A 311 -24.63 -1.42 0.94
N GLU A 312 -24.24 -0.53 0.02
CA GLU A 312 -23.21 -0.79 -0.98
C GLU A 312 -21.82 -0.92 -0.33
N ALA A 313 -21.49 -0.04 0.62
CA ALA A 313 -20.22 -0.11 1.34
C ALA A 313 -20.08 -1.40 2.15
N HIS A 314 -21.15 -1.88 2.79
CA HIS A 314 -21.16 -3.19 3.46
C HIS A 314 -21.02 -4.34 2.44
N ARG A 315 -21.72 -4.27 1.30
CA ARG A 315 -21.60 -5.27 0.24
C ARG A 315 -20.18 -5.34 -0.33
N SER A 316 -19.52 -4.19 -0.53
CA SER A 316 -18.11 -4.11 -0.92
C SER A 316 -17.22 -4.84 0.09
N ALA A 317 -17.48 -4.70 1.40
CA ALA A 317 -16.73 -5.38 2.44
C ALA A 317 -16.97 -6.90 2.45
N ASP A 318 -18.22 -7.33 2.33
CA ASP A 318 -18.59 -8.76 2.34
C ASP A 318 -17.98 -9.51 1.14
N ILE A 319 -18.11 -8.95 -0.08
CA ILE A 319 -17.49 -9.51 -1.29
C ILE A 319 -15.97 -9.56 -1.14
N PHE A 320 -15.38 -8.56 -0.49
CA PHE A 320 -13.94 -8.56 -0.30
C PHE A 320 -13.46 -9.61 0.70
N ASP A 321 -14.24 -9.92 1.73
CA ASP A 321 -13.93 -11.02 2.63
C ASP A 321 -13.96 -12.37 1.87
N GLU A 322 -14.89 -12.57 0.93
CA GLU A 322 -14.86 -13.73 0.01
C GLU A 322 -13.60 -13.75 -0.88
N VAL A 323 -13.19 -12.59 -1.42
CA VAL A 323 -11.93 -12.45 -2.18
C VAL A 323 -10.73 -12.89 -1.33
N ARG A 324 -10.69 -12.48 -0.07
CA ARG A 324 -9.62 -12.87 0.87
C ARG A 324 -9.64 -14.37 1.13
N GLU A 325 -10.80 -14.99 1.27
CA GLU A 325 -10.89 -16.45 1.43
C GLU A 325 -10.42 -17.21 0.19
N MET A 326 -10.76 -16.73 -1.01
CA MET A 326 -10.33 -17.33 -2.28
C MET A 326 -8.81 -17.24 -2.49
N THR A 327 -8.20 -16.13 -2.04
CA THR A 327 -6.77 -15.81 -2.28
C THR A 327 -5.84 -16.30 -1.17
N ALA A 328 -6.32 -16.40 0.08
CA ALA A 328 -5.53 -16.79 1.25
C ALA A 328 -4.72 -18.10 1.08
N PRO A 329 -5.25 -19.18 0.47
CA PRO A 329 -4.48 -20.42 0.29
C PRO A 329 -3.22 -20.21 -0.57
N LEU A 330 -3.33 -19.44 -1.64
CA LEU A 330 -2.19 -19.15 -2.52
C LEU A 330 -1.23 -18.18 -1.86
N ASP A 331 -1.74 -17.15 -1.18
CA ASP A 331 -0.91 -16.16 -0.48
C ASP A 331 -0.05 -16.79 0.62
N ALA A 332 -0.65 -17.64 1.47
CA ALA A 332 0.05 -18.33 2.54
C ALA A 332 1.16 -19.24 1.99
N PHE A 333 0.86 -19.99 0.93
CA PHE A 333 1.83 -20.86 0.29
C PHE A 333 2.98 -20.10 -0.35
N LEU A 334 2.70 -19.06 -1.14
CA LEU A 334 3.74 -18.25 -1.79
C LEU A 334 4.66 -17.56 -0.76
N SER A 335 4.07 -17.05 0.31
CA SER A 335 4.83 -16.45 1.42
C SER A 335 5.73 -17.48 2.10
N LEU A 336 5.25 -18.71 2.30
CA LEU A 336 6.03 -19.79 2.90
C LEU A 336 7.20 -20.23 1.99
N VAL A 337 6.94 -20.42 0.69
CA VAL A 337 7.98 -20.73 -0.30
C VAL A 337 9.04 -19.64 -0.31
N HIS A 338 8.62 -18.37 -0.29
CA HIS A 338 9.55 -17.24 -0.25
C HIS A 338 10.39 -17.22 1.04
N ALA A 339 9.78 -17.52 2.19
CA ALA A 339 10.51 -17.65 3.45
C ALA A 339 11.56 -18.76 3.42
N PHE A 340 11.25 -19.93 2.85
CA PHE A 340 12.23 -21.02 2.78
C PHE A 340 13.48 -20.65 1.96
N ASP A 341 13.30 -19.91 0.86
CA ASP A 341 14.45 -19.39 0.09
C ASP A 341 15.33 -18.45 0.93
N TRP A 342 14.70 -17.60 1.75
CA TRP A 342 15.39 -16.63 2.61
C TRP A 342 16.15 -17.28 3.77
N LEU A 343 15.67 -18.43 4.26
CA LEU A 343 16.37 -19.19 5.30
C LEU A 343 17.70 -19.78 4.80
N HIS A 344 17.96 -19.75 3.49
CA HIS A 344 19.20 -20.23 2.86
C HIS A 344 19.60 -21.63 3.37
N ILE A 345 18.64 -22.56 3.35
CA ILE A 345 18.80 -23.91 3.88
C ILE A 345 19.90 -24.66 3.12
N ARG A 346 20.97 -25.02 3.83
CA ARG A 346 22.15 -25.72 3.27
C ARG A 346 22.28 -27.15 3.74
N ASP A 347 21.82 -27.43 4.97
CA ASP A 347 21.89 -28.75 5.57
C ASP A 347 21.12 -29.78 4.74
N ARG A 348 21.69 -30.98 4.60
CA ARG A 348 21.14 -32.03 3.73
C ARG A 348 19.84 -32.62 4.27
N ASP A 349 19.76 -32.82 5.59
CA ASP A 349 18.57 -33.39 6.21
C ASP A 349 17.43 -32.37 6.21
N ASP A 350 17.74 -31.09 6.42
CA ASP A 350 16.76 -30.00 6.31
C ASP A 350 16.22 -29.85 4.88
N LYS A 351 17.06 -30.06 3.86
CA LYS A 351 16.62 -30.09 2.46
C LYS A 351 15.73 -31.30 2.16
N ALA A 352 16.07 -32.48 2.70
CA ALA A 352 15.23 -33.66 2.55
C ALA A 352 13.84 -33.44 3.18
N ALA A 353 13.81 -32.91 4.40
CA ALA A 353 12.56 -32.56 5.08
C ALA A 353 11.73 -31.53 4.31
N LEU A 354 12.38 -30.54 3.67
CA LEU A 354 11.68 -29.58 2.82
C LEU A 354 11.08 -30.24 1.56
N HIS A 355 11.82 -31.13 0.90
CA HIS A 355 11.32 -31.89 -0.25
C HIS A 355 10.13 -32.80 0.14
N ALA A 356 10.23 -33.48 1.28
CA ALA A 356 9.14 -34.31 1.81
C ALA A 356 7.85 -33.51 2.08
N PHE A 357 7.97 -32.23 2.46
CA PHE A 357 6.83 -31.32 2.55
C PHE A 357 6.20 -31.06 1.18
N PHE A 358 6.98 -30.71 0.15
CA PHE A 358 6.43 -30.43 -1.19
C PHE A 358 5.83 -31.69 -1.86
N ASP A 359 6.31 -32.88 -1.50
CA ASP A 359 5.71 -34.15 -1.91
C ASP A 359 4.43 -34.52 -1.13
N GLY A 360 4.03 -33.72 -0.14
CA GLY A 360 2.82 -33.92 0.65
C GLY A 360 2.93 -35.04 1.71
N GLN A 361 4.14 -35.47 2.07
CA GLN A 361 4.34 -36.57 3.03
C GLN A 361 3.81 -36.22 4.44
N PHE A 362 3.80 -34.93 4.79
CA PHE A 362 3.31 -34.42 6.07
C PHE A 362 1.84 -33.99 6.06
N GLY A 363 1.16 -34.06 4.91
CA GLY A 363 -0.18 -33.52 4.69
C GLY A 363 -0.22 -32.61 3.46
N ASP A 364 -1.39 -32.05 3.17
CA ASP A 364 -1.54 -31.11 2.05
C ASP A 364 -0.72 -29.82 2.33
N PRO A 365 0.21 -29.42 1.45
CA PRO A 365 1.06 -28.25 1.65
C PRO A 365 0.30 -26.93 1.82
N ILE A 366 -0.86 -26.79 1.19
CA ILE A 366 -1.69 -25.58 1.29
C ILE A 366 -2.37 -25.54 2.66
N ASP A 367 -2.93 -26.65 3.12
CA ASP A 367 -3.55 -26.73 4.44
C ASP A 367 -2.53 -26.56 5.58
N ILE A 368 -1.31 -27.07 5.39
CA ILE A 368 -0.19 -26.82 6.32
C ILE A 368 0.19 -25.34 6.30
N ALA A 369 0.35 -24.72 5.12
CA ALA A 369 0.67 -23.29 5.01
C ALA A 369 -0.40 -22.39 5.66
N LEU A 370 -1.68 -22.78 5.58
CA LEU A 370 -2.80 -22.13 6.25
C LEU A 370 -2.88 -22.43 7.76
N GLY A 371 -2.06 -23.35 8.27
CA GLY A 371 -2.10 -23.78 9.67
C GLY A 371 -3.35 -24.59 10.04
N LYS A 372 -4.04 -25.19 9.06
CA LYS A 372 -5.27 -25.99 9.26
C LYS A 372 -4.97 -27.43 9.69
N VAL A 373 -3.84 -27.97 9.26
CA VAL A 373 -3.44 -29.36 9.52
C VAL A 373 -2.21 -29.37 10.41
N LYS A 374 -2.20 -30.28 11.39
CA LYS A 374 -1.00 -30.55 12.18
C LYS A 374 -0.03 -31.40 11.37
N ILE A 375 1.24 -31.02 11.40
CA ILE A 375 2.34 -31.81 10.83
C ILE A 375 2.37 -33.16 11.56
N ARG A 376 2.46 -34.26 10.79
CA ARG A 376 2.51 -35.63 11.34
C ARG A 376 3.76 -35.83 12.20
N ASP A 377 3.72 -36.80 13.12
CA ASP A 377 4.87 -37.11 13.97
C ASP A 377 5.94 -37.90 13.21
N GLY A 378 7.21 -37.64 13.52
CA GLY A 378 8.36 -38.37 12.96
C GLY A 378 9.63 -37.52 12.92
N PRO A 379 10.83 -38.14 12.84
CA PRO A 379 12.10 -37.40 12.92
C PRO A 379 12.28 -36.35 11.81
N GLU A 380 11.82 -36.65 10.60
CA GLU A 380 11.86 -35.73 9.45
C GLU A 380 10.79 -34.64 9.56
N ALA A 381 9.62 -34.99 10.10
CA ALA A 381 8.53 -34.05 10.32
C ALA A 381 8.83 -33.06 11.44
N GLU A 382 9.54 -33.48 12.49
CA GLU A 382 10.07 -32.58 13.54
C GLU A 382 11.11 -31.61 12.98
N ARG A 383 11.95 -32.04 12.04
CA ARG A 383 12.89 -31.15 11.32
C ARG A 383 12.12 -30.12 10.49
N PHE A 384 11.16 -30.58 9.70
CA PHE A 384 10.30 -29.70 8.93
C PHE A 384 9.53 -28.71 9.82
N ALA A 385 8.97 -29.16 10.95
CA ALA A 385 8.26 -28.29 11.90
C ALA A 385 9.15 -27.13 12.40
N ARG A 386 10.43 -27.41 12.71
CA ARG A 386 11.38 -26.35 13.09
C ARG A 386 11.65 -25.35 11.96
N LEU A 387 11.76 -25.81 10.72
CA LEU A 387 11.93 -24.93 9.55
C LEU A 387 10.67 -24.13 9.28
N PHE A 388 9.50 -24.76 9.40
CA PHE A 388 8.19 -24.15 9.23
C PHE A 388 7.95 -23.04 10.25
N ASP A 389 8.29 -23.25 11.53
CA ASP A 389 8.15 -22.21 12.56
C ASP A 389 9.07 -21.01 12.31
N LYS A 390 10.32 -21.26 11.87
CA LYS A 390 11.23 -20.18 11.44
C LYS A 390 10.66 -19.42 10.25
N ALA A 391 10.15 -20.13 9.24
CA ALA A 391 9.55 -19.54 8.06
C ALA A 391 8.30 -18.72 8.40
N ARG A 392 7.42 -19.22 9.26
CA ARG A 392 6.23 -18.49 9.73
C ARG A 392 6.59 -17.23 10.52
N THR A 393 7.61 -17.32 11.38
CA THR A 393 8.12 -16.15 12.10
C THR A 393 8.60 -15.10 11.10
N LEU A 394 9.37 -15.51 10.10
CA LEU A 394 9.85 -14.61 9.05
C LEU A 394 8.70 -13.99 8.23
N VAL A 395 7.69 -14.78 7.85
CA VAL A 395 6.50 -14.26 7.13
C VAL A 395 5.76 -13.23 7.99
N ALA A 396 5.61 -13.48 9.29
CA ALA A 396 4.92 -12.55 10.20
C ALA A 396 5.71 -11.25 10.45
N GLU A 397 7.04 -11.34 10.56
CA GLU A 397 7.92 -10.19 10.79
C GLU A 397 8.09 -9.35 9.51
N GLU A 398 8.32 -10.00 8.36
CA GLU A 398 8.60 -9.31 7.11
C GLU A 398 7.33 -8.96 6.31
N ARG A 399 6.20 -9.63 6.56
CA ARG A 399 4.90 -9.36 5.93
C ARG A 399 4.97 -9.37 4.40
N PHE A 400 5.48 -10.44 3.82
CA PHE A 400 5.69 -10.51 2.37
C PHE A 400 4.42 -10.18 1.57
N LEU A 401 4.56 -9.36 0.52
CA LEU A 401 3.44 -8.94 -0.33
C LEU A 401 3.48 -9.62 -1.69
N ASN A 402 2.59 -10.60 -1.90
CA ASN A 402 2.43 -11.27 -3.19
C ASN A 402 1.50 -10.47 -4.11
N TRP A 403 2.05 -9.54 -4.89
CA TRP A 403 1.31 -8.53 -5.67
C TRP A 403 0.09 -9.03 -6.44
N GLN A 404 0.21 -10.13 -7.19
CA GLN A 404 -0.91 -10.70 -7.97
C GLN A 404 -2.05 -11.21 -7.08
N VAL A 405 -1.72 -11.76 -5.93
CA VAL A 405 -2.69 -12.33 -4.98
C VAL A 405 -3.34 -11.23 -4.13
N VAL A 406 -2.57 -10.21 -3.79
CA VAL A 406 -3.00 -9.07 -2.99
C VAL A 406 -3.93 -8.13 -3.78
N PHE A 407 -3.67 -7.96 -5.08
CA PHE A 407 -4.46 -7.11 -5.97
C PHE A 407 -5.00 -7.91 -7.18
N PRO A 408 -5.92 -8.87 -6.97
CA PRO A 408 -6.31 -9.80 -8.03
C PRO A 408 -7.01 -9.14 -9.23
N GLY A 409 -7.64 -7.97 -9.05
CA GLY A 409 -8.25 -7.17 -10.13
C GLY A 409 -7.28 -6.31 -10.95
N VAL A 410 -6.00 -6.24 -10.54
CA VAL A 410 -4.97 -5.44 -11.24
C VAL A 410 -4.25 -6.27 -12.31
N TRP A 411 -4.14 -7.58 -12.10
CA TRP A 411 -3.32 -8.47 -12.92
C TRP A 411 -4.16 -9.50 -13.68
N SER A 412 -3.75 -9.82 -14.91
CA SER A 412 -4.36 -10.89 -15.72
C SER A 412 -3.34 -11.99 -16.04
N ASP A 413 -3.83 -13.14 -16.51
CA ASP A 413 -3.01 -14.23 -17.04
C ASP A 413 -1.88 -14.71 -16.11
N TRP A 414 -2.18 -15.02 -14.85
CA TRP A 414 -1.16 -15.29 -13.82
C TRP A 414 -0.28 -16.52 -14.07
N HIS A 415 -0.62 -17.33 -15.07
CA HIS A 415 0.04 -18.58 -15.42
C HIS A 415 1.24 -18.34 -16.37
N ASP A 416 1.25 -17.20 -17.05
CA ASP A 416 2.33 -16.78 -17.95
C ASP A 416 3.54 -16.27 -17.13
N GLY A 417 4.74 -16.42 -17.67
CA GLY A 417 5.94 -15.79 -17.12
C GLY A 417 6.01 -14.28 -17.39
N VAL A 418 5.22 -13.80 -18.36
CA VAL A 418 5.05 -12.38 -18.64
C VAL A 418 3.93 -11.80 -17.78
N LEU A 419 4.24 -10.79 -16.98
CA LEU A 419 3.23 -10.06 -16.21
C LEU A 419 2.34 -9.26 -17.17
N ARG A 420 1.02 -9.50 -17.08
CA ARG A 420 -0.01 -8.76 -17.84
C ARG A 420 -0.97 -8.05 -16.90
N GLY A 421 -1.46 -6.89 -17.34
CA GLY A 421 -2.11 -5.92 -16.45
C GLY A 421 -1.07 -5.09 -15.70
N GLY A 422 -1.36 -4.73 -14.45
CA GLY A 422 -0.50 -3.91 -13.61
C GLY A 422 -1.08 -2.52 -13.34
N PHE A 423 -0.28 -1.70 -12.68
CA PHE A 423 -0.59 -0.30 -12.42
C PHE A 423 -0.19 0.57 -13.62
N ASP A 424 -1.01 1.57 -13.92
CA ASP A 424 -0.72 2.57 -14.94
C ASP A 424 0.41 3.51 -14.51
N ALA A 425 0.52 3.75 -13.20
CA ALA A 425 1.60 4.53 -12.62
C ALA A 425 1.96 4.09 -11.20
N VAL A 426 3.20 4.39 -10.81
CA VAL A 426 3.70 4.22 -9.45
C VAL A 426 4.24 5.55 -8.99
N ILE A 427 3.74 6.03 -7.85
CA ILE A 427 4.11 7.28 -7.20
C ILE A 427 4.72 6.99 -5.84
N GLY A 428 5.08 8.04 -5.11
CA GLY A 428 5.61 7.94 -3.74
C GLY A 428 7.04 8.42 -3.66
N ASN A 429 7.57 8.43 -2.43
CA ASN A 429 8.90 8.93 -2.16
C ASN A 429 9.97 7.89 -2.58
N PRO A 430 10.84 8.16 -3.58
CA PRO A 430 11.92 7.24 -3.89
C PRO A 430 12.94 7.18 -2.74
N PRO A 431 13.67 6.06 -2.57
CA PRO A 431 14.57 5.90 -1.43
C PRO A 431 15.81 6.81 -1.59
N TRP A 432 15.80 7.97 -0.93
CA TRP A 432 16.86 8.98 -1.08
C TRP A 432 18.17 8.68 -0.35
N ASP A 433 18.29 7.61 0.45
CA ASP A 433 19.52 7.39 1.20
C ASP A 433 19.89 5.94 1.51
N ARG A 434 21.20 5.68 1.51
CA ARG A 434 21.79 4.41 2.00
C ARG A 434 21.74 4.39 3.53
N MET A 435 20.63 3.94 4.08
CA MET A 435 20.46 3.87 5.54
C MET A 435 21.28 2.73 6.14
N LYS A 436 22.42 3.04 6.78
CA LYS A 436 23.13 2.10 7.67
C LYS A 436 22.71 2.38 9.11
N LEU A 437 22.20 1.35 9.80
CA LEU A 437 21.96 1.40 11.24
C LEU A 437 23.28 1.69 11.98
N GLN A 438 23.40 2.87 12.60
CA GLN A 438 24.60 3.25 13.34
C GLN A 438 24.55 2.72 14.77
N GLN A 439 25.56 1.94 15.16
CA GLN A 439 25.65 1.31 16.49
C GLN A 439 25.54 2.32 17.63
N VAL A 440 26.28 3.43 17.53
CA VAL A 440 26.34 4.44 18.61
C VAL A 440 24.97 5.04 18.87
N GLU A 441 24.27 5.46 17.82
CA GLU A 441 22.94 6.04 17.97
C GLU A 441 21.96 4.99 18.54
N TRP A 442 22.02 3.72 18.07
CA TRP A 442 21.07 2.66 18.49
C TRP A 442 21.17 2.32 19.98
N PHE A 443 22.40 2.26 20.49
CA PHE A 443 22.66 1.92 21.89
C PHE A 443 22.53 3.13 22.83
N ALA A 444 22.58 4.37 22.33
CA ALA A 444 22.57 5.58 23.18
C ALA A 444 21.35 5.67 24.11
N VAL A 445 20.19 5.19 23.66
CA VAL A 445 18.94 5.19 24.43
C VAL A 445 18.57 3.85 25.07
N ARG A 446 19.30 2.77 24.75
CA ARG A 446 19.00 1.41 25.22
C ARG A 446 20.03 0.88 26.22
N ARG A 447 21.32 1.04 25.91
CA ARG A 447 22.47 0.73 26.79
C ARG A 447 23.59 1.72 26.53
N ARG A 448 23.58 2.80 27.30
CA ARG A 448 24.50 3.94 27.14
C ARG A 448 25.97 3.54 27.19
N GLU A 449 26.32 2.51 27.96
CA GLU A 449 27.70 1.98 28.05
C GLU A 449 28.24 1.48 26.70
N ILE A 450 27.41 0.82 25.89
CA ILE A 450 27.79 0.35 24.54
C ILE A 450 27.90 1.55 23.60
N ALA A 451 27.04 2.55 23.74
CA ALA A 451 27.09 3.76 22.92
C ALA A 451 28.36 4.58 23.17
N LEU A 452 28.78 4.67 24.44
CA LEU A 452 29.93 5.44 24.90
C LEU A 452 31.28 4.73 24.72
N ALA A 453 31.28 3.45 24.32
CA ALA A 453 32.51 2.73 24.08
C ALA A 453 33.34 3.42 22.97
N GLN A 454 34.58 3.77 23.30
CA GLN A 454 35.42 4.64 22.49
C GLN A 454 35.77 4.03 21.12
N ARG A 455 35.96 2.71 21.03
CA ARG A 455 36.32 2.01 19.79
C ARG A 455 35.18 1.16 19.26
N ALA A 456 35.07 1.08 17.94
CA ALA A 456 34.08 0.24 17.26
C ALA A 456 34.26 -1.27 17.54
N THR A 457 35.49 -1.70 17.80
CA THR A 457 35.82 -3.09 18.19
C THR A 457 35.25 -3.44 19.55
N ASP A 458 35.33 -2.51 20.51
CA ASP A 458 34.82 -2.71 21.86
C ASP A 458 33.30 -2.80 21.84
N ARG A 459 32.63 -1.95 21.04
CA ARG A 459 31.19 -2.05 20.78
C ARG A 459 30.79 -3.40 20.23
N LYS A 460 31.47 -3.90 19.18
CA LYS A 460 31.18 -5.22 18.60
C LYS A 460 31.30 -6.34 19.63
N ARG A 461 32.33 -6.30 20.49
CA ARG A 461 32.51 -7.29 21.56
C ARG A 461 31.39 -7.22 22.60
N MET A 462 31.00 -6.02 23.02
CA MET A 462 29.90 -5.84 23.98
C MET A 462 28.56 -6.31 23.38
N ILE A 463 28.32 -6.06 22.09
CA ILE A 463 27.14 -6.56 21.38
C ILE A 463 27.14 -8.09 21.29
N ALA A 464 28.29 -8.70 21.00
CA ALA A 464 28.42 -10.16 20.97
C ALA A 464 28.18 -10.77 22.37
N ALA A 465 28.67 -10.13 23.43
CA ALA A 465 28.42 -10.55 24.81
C ALA A 465 26.93 -10.50 25.18
N LEU A 466 26.15 -9.53 24.66
CA LEU A 466 24.70 -9.52 24.83
C LEU A 466 24.04 -10.75 24.20
N ALA A 467 24.48 -11.14 23.00
CA ALA A 467 23.97 -12.32 22.31
C ALA A 467 24.32 -13.62 23.05
N GLU A 468 25.56 -13.72 23.56
CA GLU A 468 26.00 -14.86 24.36
C GLU A 468 25.25 -14.96 25.71
N ALA A 469 24.88 -13.83 26.30
CA ALA A 469 24.10 -13.76 27.54
C ALA A 469 22.59 -13.99 27.33
N GLY A 470 22.12 -14.10 26.09
CA GLY A 470 20.69 -14.22 25.78
C GLY A 470 19.89 -12.96 26.13
N ASP A 471 20.52 -11.78 26.14
CA ASP A 471 19.82 -10.51 26.39
C ASP A 471 18.90 -10.22 25.18
N PRO A 472 17.59 -9.99 25.38
CA PRO A 472 16.65 -9.68 24.30
C PRO A 472 17.08 -8.51 23.40
N LEU A 473 17.88 -7.59 23.96
CA LEU A 473 18.44 -6.46 23.23
C LEU A 473 19.37 -6.87 22.08
N ALA A 474 20.05 -8.02 22.18
CA ALA A 474 20.88 -8.54 21.10
C ALA A 474 20.03 -8.92 19.88
N ASP A 475 18.91 -9.59 20.13
CA ASP A 475 17.96 -9.98 19.09
C ASP A 475 17.32 -8.75 18.44
N ASP A 476 16.91 -7.76 19.24
CA ASP A 476 16.39 -6.48 18.76
C ASP A 476 17.41 -5.73 17.87
N PHE A 477 18.69 -5.78 18.23
CA PHE A 477 19.76 -5.15 17.45
C PHE A 477 19.96 -5.86 16.11
N ILE A 478 19.97 -7.20 16.10
CA ILE A 478 20.07 -8.01 14.87
C ILE A 478 18.87 -7.75 13.96
N LYS A 479 17.65 -7.67 14.52
CA LYS A 479 16.44 -7.29 13.79
C LYS A 479 16.57 -5.90 13.15
N GLY A 480 17.02 -4.90 13.91
CA GLY A 480 17.27 -3.55 13.39
C GLY A 480 18.30 -3.50 12.26
N GLN A 481 19.35 -4.33 12.33
CA GLN A 481 20.35 -4.44 11.26
C GLN A 481 19.80 -5.08 9.99
N ARG A 482 18.95 -6.11 10.11
CA ARG A 482 18.29 -6.76 8.96
C ARG A 482 17.35 -5.78 8.25
N ALA A 483 16.56 -5.03 9.01
CA ALA A 483 15.68 -3.97 8.46
C ALA A 483 16.47 -2.90 7.67
N GLY A 484 17.65 -2.49 8.16
CA GLY A 484 18.53 -1.57 7.42
C GLY A 484 19.31 -2.21 6.26
N GLY A 485 19.62 -3.50 6.35
CA GLY A 485 20.39 -4.25 5.34
C GLY A 485 19.58 -4.70 4.13
N SER A 486 18.29 -5.01 4.31
CA SER A 486 17.36 -5.42 3.25
C SER A 486 17.15 -4.31 2.20
N ARG A 487 17.35 -3.05 2.60
CA ARG A 487 17.31 -1.87 1.73
C ARG A 487 18.49 -1.73 0.75
N ARG A 488 19.41 -2.71 0.69
CA ARG A 488 20.52 -2.73 -0.29
C ARG A 488 20.09 -3.08 -1.72
N THR A 489 18.86 -3.56 -1.93
CA THR A 489 18.40 -4.15 -3.21
C THR A 489 17.27 -3.37 -3.89
N HIS A 490 17.23 -2.04 -3.78
CA HIS A 490 16.20 -1.21 -4.45
C HIS A 490 16.35 -1.13 -5.98
N GLY A 491 17.57 -1.32 -6.52
CA GLY A 491 17.86 -1.20 -7.95
C GLY A 491 17.13 -2.22 -8.85
N PRO A 492 17.09 -3.52 -8.51
CA PRO A 492 16.37 -4.54 -9.28
C PRO A 492 14.83 -4.45 -9.14
N PHE A 493 14.33 -3.93 -8.01
CA PHE A 493 12.90 -3.85 -7.71
C PHE A 493 12.19 -2.79 -8.55
N ILE A 494 12.75 -1.57 -8.60
CA ILE A 494 12.24 -0.50 -9.46
C ILE A 494 12.28 -0.95 -10.93
N ARG A 495 13.31 -1.70 -11.37
CA ARG A 495 13.35 -2.24 -12.75
C ARG A 495 12.27 -3.28 -13.05
N ARG A 496 11.88 -4.14 -12.10
CA ARG A 496 10.84 -5.17 -12.31
C ARG A 496 9.43 -4.60 -12.23
N ILE A 497 9.18 -3.64 -11.34
CA ILE A 497 7.95 -2.85 -11.37
C ILE A 497 7.92 -1.99 -12.63
N SER A 498 9.01 -1.33 -13.04
CA SER A 498 9.11 -0.60 -14.32
C SER A 498 9.02 -1.47 -15.57
N ALA A 499 9.20 -2.79 -15.48
CA ALA A 499 8.92 -3.70 -16.57
C ALA A 499 7.43 -4.08 -16.64
N ALA A 500 6.72 -4.04 -15.50
CA ALA A 500 5.28 -4.26 -15.40
C ALA A 500 4.45 -2.97 -15.60
N VAL A 501 5.01 -1.81 -15.24
CA VAL A 501 4.53 -0.47 -15.56
C VAL A 501 5.03 -0.16 -16.96
N ARG A 502 4.17 -0.23 -17.99
CA ARG A 502 4.57 0.08 -19.37
C ARG A 502 5.26 1.46 -19.43
N ARG A 503 6.54 1.47 -19.87
CA ARG A 503 7.40 2.61 -20.24
C ARG A 503 7.02 3.98 -19.64
N ARG A 504 7.75 4.48 -18.62
CA ARG A 504 8.01 5.94 -18.42
C ARG A 504 8.89 6.36 -17.23
N PHE A 505 9.80 5.53 -16.72
CA PHE A 505 10.78 6.01 -15.71
C PHE A 505 11.94 6.86 -16.29
N GLU A 506 12.08 6.97 -17.62
CA GLU A 506 13.11 7.82 -18.24
C GLU A 506 12.86 9.32 -18.01
N TYR A 507 11.60 9.74 -17.80
CA TYR A 507 11.25 11.15 -17.63
C TYR A 507 11.61 11.71 -16.24
N LEU A 508 11.41 10.92 -15.18
CA LEU A 508 11.78 11.33 -13.82
C LEU A 508 13.28 11.62 -13.74
N PHE A 509 14.14 10.84 -14.40
CA PHE A 509 15.58 11.09 -14.45
C PHE A 509 15.99 12.29 -15.31
N ALA A 510 15.19 12.67 -16.32
CA ALA A 510 15.48 13.81 -17.19
C ALA A 510 15.22 15.15 -16.50
N VAL A 511 14.12 15.26 -15.73
CA VAL A 511 13.78 16.48 -14.95
C VAL A 511 14.84 16.80 -13.89
N TYR A 512 15.46 15.78 -13.29
CA TYR A 512 16.56 15.97 -12.34
C TYR A 512 17.91 16.31 -12.99
N ARG A 513 18.07 16.11 -14.30
CA ARG A 513 19.29 16.46 -15.04
C ARG A 513 19.30 17.91 -15.52
N THR A 514 18.13 18.49 -15.74
CA THR A 514 17.98 19.89 -16.20
C THR A 514 17.93 20.91 -15.05
N GLY A 515 17.70 20.46 -13.81
CA GLY A 515 17.73 21.33 -12.62
C GLY A 515 19.13 21.73 -12.11
N ASP A 516 20.21 21.20 -12.72
CA ASP A 516 21.59 21.38 -12.24
C ASP A 516 22.36 22.52 -12.96
N GLU A 517 21.65 23.41 -13.68
CA GLU A 517 22.26 24.56 -14.37
C GLU A 517 22.28 25.87 -13.57
N THR A 518 21.61 25.95 -12.41
CA THR A 518 21.72 27.11 -11.51
C THR A 518 22.62 26.76 -10.33
N GLY A 519 23.92 26.92 -10.56
CA GLY A 519 24.98 26.50 -9.65
C GLY A 519 24.90 27.07 -8.24
N GLN A 520 24.80 26.16 -7.26
CA GLN A 520 25.48 26.24 -5.97
C GLN A 520 25.75 24.81 -5.48
N ALA A 521 26.98 24.35 -5.75
CA ALA A 521 27.41 22.99 -5.47
C ALA A 521 27.78 22.80 -4.00
N HIS A 522 27.17 21.81 -3.33
CA HIS A 522 27.84 21.02 -2.27
C HIS A 522 27.48 19.53 -2.43
N GLY A 523 28.41 18.75 -3.00
CA GLY A 523 28.70 17.40 -2.50
C GLY A 523 27.91 16.17 -2.98
N HIS A 524 27.15 16.20 -4.09
CA HIS A 524 26.37 15.01 -4.54
C HIS A 524 26.76 14.41 -5.91
N GLY A 525 27.76 14.96 -6.61
CA GLY A 525 28.10 14.58 -7.99
C GLY A 525 28.81 13.23 -8.23
N ARG A 526 29.16 12.43 -7.20
CA ARG A 526 29.87 11.14 -7.39
C ARG A 526 29.03 9.88 -7.18
N ALA A 527 27.75 10.02 -6.87
CA ALA A 527 26.84 8.87 -6.68
C ALA A 527 26.12 8.44 -7.97
N PHE A 528 26.08 9.30 -8.99
CA PHE A 528 25.27 9.11 -10.20
C PHE A 528 25.98 8.37 -11.34
N ASP A 529 27.31 8.48 -11.46
CA ASP A 529 28.07 7.75 -12.49
C ASP A 529 28.05 6.22 -12.27
N ALA A 530 27.87 5.76 -11.03
CA ALA A 530 27.81 4.33 -10.71
C ALA A 530 26.48 3.64 -11.07
N PHE A 531 25.44 4.40 -11.48
CA PHE A 531 24.14 3.83 -11.88
C PHE A 531 23.96 3.70 -13.40
N GLY A 532 24.70 4.50 -14.19
CA GLY A 532 24.74 4.36 -15.65
C GLY A 532 25.39 3.04 -16.10
N ASP A 533 26.47 2.64 -15.46
CA ASP A 533 27.23 1.43 -15.84
C ASP A 533 26.55 0.11 -15.43
N CYS A 534 25.43 0.17 -14.69
CA CYS A 534 24.67 -1.02 -14.28
C CYS A 534 23.41 -1.24 -15.15
N LEU A 535 23.11 -0.36 -16.11
CA LEU A 535 21.97 -0.43 -17.03
C LEU A 535 22.35 -0.97 -18.44
N GLY A 536 23.62 -1.28 -18.68
CA GLY A 536 24.11 -1.99 -19.87
C GLY A 536 23.89 -3.50 -19.80
#